data_AF-A0A838NDT0-F1
#
_entry.id   AF-A0A838NDT0-F1
#
_cell.length_a   1.000
_cell.length_b   1.000
_cell.length_c   1.000
_cell.angle_alpha   90.00
_cell.angle_beta   90.00
_cell.angle_gamma   90.00
#
_symmetry.space_group_name_H-M   'P 1'
#
loop_
_entity.id
_entity.type
_entity.pdbx_description
1 polymer ?
#
loop_
_entity_poly.entity_id
_entity_poly.type
_entity_poly.pdbx_seq_one_letter_code
_entity_poly.pdbx_strand_id
1 'polypeptide(L)' 'MEGRDRRLSRVAPQARLRPGWLGFYPTILPDLWYSLHTAQGNHSAYIWLETSHGITRVQRSDVELRDTP' A
#
# COMPACT_ATOMS: atom_id res chain seq x y z
N MET A 1 -15.38 -29.79 -19.95
CA MET A 1 -14.12 -30.12 -19.24
C MET A 1 -13.23 -28.90 -19.36
N GLU A 2 -13.34 -28.01 -18.38
CA GLU A 2 -12.44 -27.93 -17.22
C GLU A 2 -11.22 -27.08 -17.53
N GLY A 3 -11.18 -25.94 -16.85
CA GLY A 3 -10.16 -24.91 -16.93
C GLY A 3 -10.54 -23.76 -16.01
N ARG A 4 -11.14 -24.08 -14.86
CA ARG A 4 -11.37 -23.17 -13.73
C ARG A 4 -10.02 -22.89 -13.06
N ASP A 5 -9.09 -22.29 -13.78
CA ASP A 5 -7.85 -21.82 -13.18
C ASP A 5 -8.12 -20.49 -12.50
N ARG A 6 -8.57 -20.61 -11.25
CA ARG A 6 -8.02 -19.91 -10.09
C ARG A 6 -6.90 -18.91 -10.42
N ARG A 7 -7.24 -17.79 -11.07
CA ARG A 7 -6.64 -16.52 -10.67
C ARG A 7 -7.18 -16.28 -9.28
N LEU A 8 -6.54 -16.90 -8.29
CA LEU A 8 -6.41 -16.33 -6.97
C LEU A 8 -6.14 -14.86 -7.25
N SER A 9 -7.14 -14.02 -7.00
CA SER A 9 -6.96 -12.57 -6.98
C SER A 9 -5.84 -12.36 -5.98
N ARG A 10 -4.58 -12.32 -6.47
CA ARG A 10 -3.43 -11.99 -5.64
C ARG A 10 -3.73 -10.58 -5.21
N VAL A 11 -4.31 -10.47 -4.02
CA VAL A 11 -4.65 -9.19 -3.46
C VAL A 11 -3.30 -8.47 -3.36
N ALA A 12 -3.21 -7.30 -3.99
CA ALA A 12 -1.97 -6.55 -4.01
C ALA A 12 -1.56 -6.27 -2.55
N PRO A 13 -0.27 -6.32 -2.19
CA PRO A 13 0.14 -5.99 -0.85
C PRO A 13 -0.29 -4.55 -0.52
N GLN A 14 -0.69 -4.32 0.73
CA GLN A 14 -1.29 -3.06 1.15
C GLN A 14 -0.54 -2.47 2.34
N ALA A 15 -0.66 -1.16 2.49
CA ALA A 15 -0.17 -0.45 3.65
C ALA A 15 -1.17 0.55 4.18
N ARG A 16 -1.05 0.87 5.47
CA ARG A 16 -1.89 1.82 6.16
C ARG A 16 -1.04 2.67 7.09
N LEU A 17 -1.27 3.98 7.14
CA LEU A 17 -0.59 4.82 8.12
C LEU A 17 -0.96 4.38 9.54
N ARG A 18 0.04 4.32 10.43
CA ARG A 18 -0.17 3.97 11.83
C ARG A 18 -1.14 4.95 12.50
N PRO A 19 -2.03 4.47 13.38
CA PRO A 19 -2.84 5.35 14.22
C PRO A 19 -1.96 6.33 15.00
N GLY A 20 -2.32 7.61 15.01
CA GLY A 20 -1.55 8.64 15.70
C GLY A 20 -0.33 9.19 14.95
N TRP A 21 -0.15 8.83 13.68
CA TRP A 21 0.82 9.50 12.83
C TRP A 21 0.41 10.96 12.57
N LEU A 22 1.32 11.90 12.84
CA LEU A 22 1.06 13.35 12.87
C LEU A 22 1.60 14.12 11.64
N GLY A 23 2.12 13.43 10.63
CA GLY A 23 2.63 14.15 9.47
C GLY A 23 1.52 14.61 8.52
N PHE A 24 1.90 15.40 7.54
CA PHE A 24 0.98 15.98 6.56
C PHE A 24 1.09 15.24 5.23
N TYR A 25 0.33 14.16 5.05
CA TYR A 25 0.01 13.64 3.73
C TYR A 25 -1.39 14.13 3.34
N PRO A 26 -1.53 15.21 2.56
CA PRO A 26 -2.84 15.79 2.25
C PRO A 26 -3.78 14.82 1.51
N THR A 27 -3.21 13.75 0.94
CA THR A 27 -3.90 12.77 0.10
C THR A 27 -4.10 11.42 0.78
N ILE A 28 -3.59 11.21 2.00
CA ILE A 28 -3.65 9.93 2.71
C ILE A 28 -4.32 10.14 4.06
N LEU A 29 -5.35 9.34 4.33
CA LEU A 29 -6.02 9.32 5.62
C LEU A 29 -5.37 8.26 6.52
N PRO A 30 -5.19 8.56 7.81
CA PRO A 30 -4.85 7.53 8.79
C PRO A 30 -5.94 6.45 8.81
N ASP A 31 -5.57 5.24 9.20
CA ASP A 31 -6.47 4.10 9.35
C ASP A 31 -7.10 3.50 8.08
N LEU A 32 -6.77 4.00 6.89
CA LEU A 32 -7.15 3.38 5.61
C LEU A 32 -6.04 2.52 5.00
N TRP A 33 -6.43 1.38 4.40
CA TRP A 33 -5.54 0.50 3.66
C TRP A 33 -5.44 0.93 2.20
N TYR A 34 -4.23 1.20 1.75
CA TYR A 34 -3.88 1.59 0.39
C TYR A 34 -3.07 0.49 -0.29
N SER A 35 -3.25 0.33 -1.60
CA SER A 35 -2.45 -0.60 -2.39
C SER A 35 -1.01 -0.08 -2.51
N LEU A 36 -0.04 -0.99 -2.37
CA LEU A 36 1.36 -0.68 -2.63
C LEU A 36 1.58 -0.53 -4.14
N HIS A 37 2.01 0.66 -4.55
CA HIS A 37 2.58 0.87 -5.87
C HIS A 37 4.01 0.33 -5.89
N THR A 38 4.23 -0.76 -6.62
CA THR A 38 5.54 -1.39 -6.79
C THR A 38 6.35 -0.69 -7.88
N ALA A 39 6.54 0.62 -7.76
CA ALA A 39 7.65 1.25 -8.48
C ALA A 39 8.93 0.72 -7.85
N GLN A 40 9.73 -0.05 -8.60
CA GLN A 40 11.04 -0.57 -8.19
C GLN A 40 12.04 0.58 -7.97
N GLY A 41 11.81 1.38 -6.93
CA GLY A 41 12.76 2.35 -6.43
C GLY A 41 13.66 1.67 -5.41
N ASN A 42 14.97 1.78 -5.58
CA ASN A 42 16.01 1.15 -4.76
C ASN A 42 16.07 1.67 -3.29
N HIS A 43 15.05 2.40 -2.82
CA HIS A 43 15.00 3.05 -1.52
C HIS A 43 14.06 2.29 -0.58
N SER A 44 14.64 1.41 0.24
CA SER A 44 13.95 0.58 1.25
C SER A 44 13.26 1.38 2.37
N ALA A 45 13.61 2.66 2.54
CA ALA A 45 13.04 3.54 3.56
C ALA A 45 11.64 4.07 3.23
N TYR A 46 11.24 4.02 1.95
CA TYR A 46 9.96 4.55 1.49
C TYR A 46 9.13 3.47 0.80
N ILE A 47 7.82 3.69 0.82
CA ILE A 47 6.87 2.95 0.00
C ILE A 47 5.98 3.93 -0.75
N TRP A 48 5.43 3.48 -1.86
CA TRP A 48 4.53 4.27 -2.69
C TRP A 48 3.14 3.68 -2.55
N LEU A 49 2.16 4.53 -2.26
CA LEU A 49 0.77 4.16 -2.06
C LEU A 49 -0.08 4.71 -3.19
N GLU A 50 -0.92 3.87 -3.76
CA GLU A 50 -1.93 4.31 -4.71
C GLU A 50 -3.12 4.89 -3.95
N THR A 51 -3.36 6.17 -4.15
CA THR A 51 -4.49 6.92 -3.58
C THR A 51 -5.41 7.40 -4.70
N SER A 52 -6.61 7.88 -4.36
CA SER A 52 -7.51 8.53 -5.32
C SER A 52 -6.91 9.77 -5.99
N HIS A 53 -5.88 10.35 -5.38
CA HIS A 53 -5.17 11.53 -5.88
C HIS A 53 -3.89 11.16 -6.66
N GLY A 54 -3.62 9.87 -6.86
CA GLY A 54 -2.41 9.37 -7.50
C GLY A 54 -1.45 8.69 -6.51
N ILE A 55 -0.19 8.56 -6.93
CA ILE A 55 0.83 7.83 -6.16
C ILE A 55 1.46 8.77 -5.12
N THR A 56 1.37 8.40 -3.85
CA THR A 56 1.96 9.15 -2.74
C THR A 56 3.08 8.36 -2.07
N ARG A 57 4.23 8.99 -1.82
CA ARG A 57 5.37 8.37 -1.14
C ARG A 57 5.27 8.58 0.37
N VAL A 58 5.38 7.51 1.15
CA VAL A 58 5.38 7.55 2.62
C VAL A 58 6.57 6.82 3.22
N GLN A 59 6.95 7.16 4.45
CA GLN A 59 8.01 6.41 5.15
C GLN A 59 7.52 5.02 5.52
N ARG A 60 8.37 4.01 5.35
CA ARG A 60 8.05 2.63 5.71
C ARG A 60 7.86 2.46 7.22
N SER A 61 8.52 3.26 8.05
CA SER A 61 8.36 3.27 9.52
C SER A 61 6.96 3.69 9.95
N ASP A 62 6.31 4.53 9.16
CA ASP A 62 5.09 5.23 9.50
C ASP A 62 3.83 4.43 9.13
N VAL A 63 4.02 3.30 8.48
CA VAL A 63 2.93 2.43 8.02
C VAL A 63 2.98 1.04 8.65
N GLU A 64 1.81 0.41 8.65
CA GLU A 64 1.62 -1.01 8.83
C GLU A 64 1.50 -1.65 7.45
N LEU A 65 2.20 -2.77 7.24
CA LEU A 65 2.14 -3.55 6.00
C LEU A 65 1.27 -4.77 6.24
N ARG A 66 0.44 -5.10 5.26
CA ARG A 66 -0.23 -6.40 5.19
C ARG A 66 0.03 -7.05 3.85
N ASP A 67 0.58 -8.25 3.91
CA ASP A 67 0.51 -9.19 2.81
C ASP A 67 -0.86 -9.84 2.90
N THR A 68 -1.65 -9.69 1.85
CA THR A 68 -2.95 -10.33 1.78
C THR A 68 -2.75 -11.75 1.23
N PRO A 69 -3.27 -12.78 1.91
CA PRO A 69 -3.00 -14.18 1.59
C PRO A 69 -3.60 -14.63 0.25
#